data_AF-A0A1S3RAS2-F1
#
_entry.id   AF-A0A1S3RAS2-F1
#
_cell.length_a   1.000
_cell.length_b   1.000
_cell.length_c   1.000
_cell.angle_alpha   90.00
_cell.angle_beta   90.00
_cell.angle_gamma   90.00
#
_symmetry.space_group_name_H-M   'P 1'
#
loop_
_entity.id
_entity.type
_entity.pdbx_description
1 polymer ?
#
loop_
_entity_poly.entity_id
_entity_poly.type
_entity_poly.pdbx_seq_one_letter_code
_entity_poly.pdbx_strand_id
1 'polypeptide(L)'
;MRNAASASLSLGSLGLLRLFGVPWSWSLAAGFGVFLGTGGWKYLYIVVRTAKRDLNGLYVLLRVKIALWHHLRRNSNIPSIFAQTVKQHPNKPALIYDATGETWTFTQLDLLSNAVAQWALAQGWAPGDVVALFMESRPLQVALWLGLAKVGVEAALINFNLQRDALLHCVGVSASRGIVFGAELAGGR
;
A
#
# COMPACT_ATOMS: atom_id res chain seq x y z
N MET A 1 -16.91 27.31 -30.32
CA MET A 1 -17.29 28.54 -29.59
C MET A 1 -18.77 28.45 -29.24
N ARG A 2 -19.16 28.83 -28.00
CA ARG A 2 -20.51 28.82 -27.37
C ARG A 2 -20.97 27.40 -26.94
N ASN A 3 -21.28 27.06 -25.68
CA ASN A 3 -21.74 27.83 -24.52
C ASN A 3 -21.08 27.34 -23.22
N ALA A 4 -20.28 28.20 -22.60
CA ALA A 4 -20.00 28.15 -21.17
C ALA A 4 -20.87 29.24 -20.53
N ALA A 5 -22.06 28.87 -20.05
CA ALA A 5 -22.79 29.68 -19.09
C ALA A 5 -22.51 29.07 -17.72
N SER A 6 -21.35 29.43 -17.18
CA SER A 6 -21.05 29.29 -15.77
C SER A 6 -22.15 30.01 -14.99
N ALA A 7 -23.05 29.22 -14.39
CA ALA A 7 -23.94 29.71 -13.35
C ALA A 7 -23.07 30.02 -12.13
N SER A 8 -22.47 31.21 -12.15
CA SER A 8 -21.89 31.88 -10.99
C SER A 8 -23.06 32.13 -10.04
N LEU A 9 -23.40 31.14 -9.22
CA LEU A 9 -24.21 31.33 -8.03
C LEU A 9 -23.43 32.24 -7.10
N SER A 10 -23.57 33.54 -7.36
CA SER A 10 -22.95 34.59 -6.58
C SER A 10 -23.42 34.42 -5.15
N LEU A 11 -22.47 34.37 -4.23
CA LEU A 11 -22.69 34.45 -2.78
C LEU A 11 -23.63 35.63 -2.38
N GLY A 12 -23.84 36.61 -3.27
CA GLY A 12 -24.79 37.70 -3.13
C GLY A 12 -26.27 37.30 -3.08
N SER A 13 -26.70 36.18 -3.68
CA SER A 13 -28.12 35.75 -3.62
C SER A 13 -28.49 35.12 -2.27
N LEU A 14 -27.52 34.55 -1.55
CA LEU A 14 -27.70 34.07 -0.18
C LEU A 14 -27.78 35.23 0.83
N GLY A 15 -27.17 36.37 0.53
CA GLY A 15 -27.28 37.60 1.33
C GLY A 15 -28.65 38.28 1.24
N LEU A 16 -29.30 38.23 0.08
CA LEU A 16 -30.63 38.85 -0.15
C LEU A 16 -31.77 38.16 0.61
N LEU A 17 -31.61 36.89 1.01
CA LEU A 17 -32.60 36.18 1.82
C LEU A 17 -32.62 36.62 3.30
N ARG A 18 -31.59 37.34 3.79
CA ARG A 18 -31.60 37.96 5.12
C ARG A 18 -32.51 39.17 5.24
N LEU A 19 -32.82 39.87 4.15
CA LEU A 19 -33.69 41.07 4.16
C LEU A 19 -35.17 40.76 4.45
N PHE A 20 -35.60 39.49 4.28
CA PHE A 20 -36.99 39.06 4.49
C PHE A 20 -37.19 38.25 5.79
N GLY A 21 -36.21 38.23 6.71
CA GLY A 21 -36.32 37.49 7.97
C GLY A 21 -36.37 35.97 7.82
N VAL A 22 -36.02 35.44 6.64
CA VAL A 22 -36.11 34.02 6.34
C VAL A 22 -34.93 33.29 7.01
N PRO A 23 -35.20 32.28 7.85
CA PRO A 23 -34.14 31.49 8.49
C PRO A 23 -33.25 30.82 7.44
N TRP A 24 -31.95 30.75 7.71
CA TRP A 24 -30.95 30.12 6.82
C TRP A 24 -31.32 28.69 6.37
N SER A 25 -32.10 27.97 7.19
CA SER A 25 -32.63 26.64 6.89
C SER A 25 -33.55 26.63 5.67
N TRP A 26 -34.38 27.67 5.50
CA TRP A 26 -35.30 27.79 4.36
C TRP A 26 -34.58 28.14 3.07
N SER A 27 -33.49 28.92 3.14
CA SER A 27 -32.63 29.19 1.98
C SER A 27 -31.93 27.91 1.49
N LEU A 28 -31.44 27.08 2.41
CA LEU A 28 -30.86 25.77 2.07
C LEU A 28 -31.92 24.80 1.53
N ALA A 29 -33.12 24.78 2.12
CA ALA A 29 -34.21 23.94 1.65
C ALA A 29 -34.65 24.33 0.23
N ALA A 30 -34.76 25.64 -0.06
CA ALA A 30 -35.09 26.13 -1.40
C ALA A 30 -33.99 25.77 -2.42
N GLY A 31 -32.71 25.94 -2.06
CA GLY A 31 -31.58 25.54 -2.90
C GLY A 31 -31.53 24.03 -3.16
N PHE A 32 -31.83 23.21 -2.15
CA PHE A 32 -31.91 21.75 -2.27
C PHE A 32 -33.09 21.33 -3.16
N GLY A 33 -34.25 21.99 -3.03
CA GLY A 33 -35.42 21.77 -3.88
C GLY A 33 -35.13 22.09 -5.35
N VAL A 34 -34.48 23.21 -5.65
CA VAL A 34 -34.05 23.56 -7.01
C VAL A 34 -33.04 22.54 -7.54
N PHE A 35 -32.04 22.16 -6.73
CA PHE A 35 -31.05 21.14 -7.12
C PHE A 35 -31.68 19.80 -7.48
N LEU A 36 -32.65 19.34 -6.67
CA LEU A 36 -33.42 18.13 -6.95
C LEU A 36 -34.21 18.25 -8.27
N GLY A 37 -34.91 19.38 -8.46
CA GLY A 37 -35.74 19.65 -9.64
C GLY A 37 -34.96 19.81 -10.95
N THR A 38 -33.72 20.32 -10.91
CA THR A 38 -32.87 20.50 -12.10
C THR A 38 -32.09 19.23 -12.48
N GLY A 39 -32.34 18.09 -11.84
CA GLY A 39 -31.70 16.79 -12.17
C GLY A 39 -30.70 16.26 -11.13
N GLY A 40 -30.57 16.94 -9.98
CA GLY A 40 -29.75 16.50 -8.83
C GLY A 40 -30.15 15.14 -8.25
N TRP A 41 -31.39 14.69 -8.50
CA TRP A 41 -31.87 13.37 -8.11
C TRP A 41 -31.01 12.21 -8.64
N LYS A 42 -30.45 12.35 -9.86
CA LYS A 42 -29.52 11.35 -10.43
C LYS A 42 -28.26 11.20 -9.57
N TYR A 43 -27.73 12.31 -9.04
CA TYR A 43 -26.57 12.29 -8.16
C TYR A 43 -26.89 11.67 -6.80
N LEU A 44 -28.04 11.99 -6.19
CA LEU A 44 -28.47 11.33 -4.95
C LEU A 44 -28.67 9.83 -5.14
N TYR A 45 -29.27 9.42 -6.25
CA TYR A 45 -29.40 7.99 -6.59
C TYR A 45 -28.03 7.31 -6.67
N ILE A 46 -27.05 7.92 -7.35
CA ILE A 46 -25.68 7.40 -7.41
C ILE A 46 -25.05 7.35 -6.01
N VAL A 47 -25.17 8.41 -5.22
CA VAL A 47 -24.62 8.46 -3.86
C VAL A 47 -25.20 7.35 -2.99
N VAL A 48 -26.53 7.17 -2.98
CA VAL A 48 -27.17 6.12 -2.18
C VAL A 48 -26.76 4.72 -2.66
N ARG A 49 -26.68 4.51 -3.99
CA ARG A 49 -26.25 3.22 -4.56
C ARG A 49 -24.78 2.92 -4.30
N THR A 50 -23.93 3.94 -4.24
CA THR A 50 -22.48 3.80 -4.04
C THR A 50 -22.08 3.88 -2.56
N ALA A 51 -22.96 4.42 -1.69
CA ALA A 51 -22.70 4.63 -0.27
C ALA A 51 -22.27 3.35 0.45
N LYS A 52 -22.90 2.21 0.16
CA LYS A 52 -22.49 0.93 0.77
C LYS A 52 -21.04 0.58 0.44
N ARG A 53 -20.63 0.76 -0.82
CA ARG A 53 -19.24 0.51 -1.26
C ARG A 53 -18.28 1.48 -0.57
N ASP A 54 -18.65 2.76 -0.53
CA ASP A 54 -17.79 3.82 0.00
C ASP A 54 -17.63 3.73 1.52
N LEU A 55 -18.71 3.40 2.23
CA LEU A 55 -18.68 3.14 3.67
C LEU A 55 -17.84 1.91 4.00
N ASN A 56 -17.95 0.83 3.22
CA ASN A 56 -17.09 -0.34 3.37
C ASN A 56 -15.62 0.03 3.13
N GLY A 57 -15.33 0.80 2.08
CA GLY A 57 -13.98 1.30 1.80
C GLY A 57 -13.43 2.14 2.94
N LEU A 58 -14.22 3.09 3.44
CA LEU A 58 -13.85 3.95 4.57
C LEU A 58 -13.62 3.13 5.84
N TYR A 59 -14.49 2.17 6.13
CA TYR A 59 -14.33 1.26 7.27
C TYR A 59 -13.01 0.48 7.19
N VAL A 60 -12.69 -0.11 6.03
CA VAL A 60 -11.42 -0.83 5.83
C VAL A 60 -10.23 0.11 5.99
N LEU A 61 -10.28 1.29 5.39
CA LEU A 61 -9.21 2.30 5.50
C LEU A 61 -8.98 2.72 6.95
N LEU A 62 -10.06 3.03 7.69
CA LEU A 62 -9.96 3.40 9.10
C LEU A 62 -9.40 2.24 9.93
N ARG A 63 -9.88 1.01 9.71
CA ARG A 63 -9.39 -0.19 10.40
C ARG A 63 -7.88 -0.39 10.17
N VAL A 64 -7.44 -0.32 8.92
CA VAL A 64 -6.01 -0.46 8.56
C VAL A 64 -5.20 0.67 9.16
N LYS A 65 -5.66 1.92 9.06
CA LYS A 65 -4.97 3.10 9.62
C LYS A 65 -4.82 3.00 11.13
N ILE A 66 -5.88 2.59 11.84
CA ILE A 66 -5.85 2.38 13.28
C ILE A 66 -4.90 1.24 13.64
N ALA A 67 -4.94 0.10 12.94
CA ALA A 67 -4.04 -1.02 13.19
C ALA A 67 -2.56 -0.64 12.96
N LEU A 68 -2.25 0.02 11.85
CA LEU A 68 -0.91 0.53 11.55
C LEU A 68 -0.44 1.49 12.64
N TRP A 69 -1.28 2.44 13.04
CA TRP A 69 -0.95 3.37 14.12
C TRP A 69 -0.65 2.66 15.44
N HIS A 70 -1.38 1.60 15.78
CA HIS A 70 -1.09 0.77 16.96
C HIS A 70 0.24 0.04 16.84
N HIS A 71 0.56 -0.54 15.68
CA HIS A 71 1.83 -1.23 15.45
C HIS A 71 3.02 -0.27 15.47
N LEU A 72 2.90 0.89 14.82
CA LEU A 72 3.91 1.93 14.82
C LEU A 72 4.17 2.47 16.24
N ARG A 73 3.12 2.71 17.04
CA ARG A 73 3.28 3.14 18.44
C ARG A 73 3.93 2.11 19.35
N ARG A 74 3.80 0.83 19.04
CA ARG A 74 4.41 -0.29 19.79
C ARG A 74 5.79 -0.69 19.26
N ASN A 75 6.34 0.04 18.28
CA ASN A 75 7.57 -0.32 17.57
C ASN A 75 7.54 -1.78 17.05
N SER A 76 6.35 -2.30 16.73
CA SER A 76 6.19 -3.65 16.19
C SER A 76 6.46 -3.62 14.69
N ASN A 77 7.70 -3.88 14.31
CA ASN A 77 8.12 -4.00 12.91
C ASN A 77 7.70 -5.36 12.30
N ILE A 78 7.79 -5.50 10.98
CA ILE A 78 7.46 -6.75 10.27
C ILE A 78 8.22 -7.97 10.85
N PRO A 79 9.55 -7.90 11.09
CA PRO A 79 10.27 -9.00 11.76
C PRO A 79 9.71 -9.40 13.12
N SER A 80 9.25 -8.46 13.94
CA SER A 80 8.69 -8.74 15.27
C SER A 80 7.33 -9.46 15.18
N ILE A 81 6.47 -9.05 14.24
CA ILE A 81 5.17 -9.69 13.98
C ILE A 81 5.40 -11.10 13.44
N PHE A 82 6.37 -11.25 12.53
CA PHE A 82 6.77 -12.55 12.01
C PHE A 82 7.29 -13.46 13.12
N ALA A 83 8.22 -12.98 13.96
CA ALA A 83 8.75 -13.74 15.09
C ALA A 83 7.65 -14.18 16.08
N GLN A 84 6.65 -13.31 16.34
CA GLN A 84 5.49 -13.68 17.15
C GLN A 84 4.66 -14.79 16.49
N THR A 85 4.46 -14.71 15.17
CA THR A 85 3.72 -15.71 14.39
C THR A 85 4.45 -17.06 14.39
N VAL A 86 5.77 -17.07 14.23
CA VAL A 86 6.62 -18.27 14.30
C VAL A 86 6.46 -18.94 15.67
N LYS A 87 6.45 -18.16 16.76
CA LYS A 87 6.23 -18.70 18.11
C LYS A 87 4.85 -19.33 18.29
N GLN A 88 3.82 -18.77 17.67
CA GLN A 88 2.44 -19.26 17.78
C GLN A 88 2.15 -20.46 16.89
N HIS A 89 2.77 -20.51 15.71
CA HIS A 89 2.46 -21.49 14.66
C HIS A 89 3.73 -22.05 13.98
N PRO A 90 4.67 -22.65 14.73
CA PRO A 90 5.99 -23.01 14.20
C PRO A 90 5.92 -24.01 13.04
N ASN A 91 5.05 -25.01 13.15
CA ASN A 91 4.94 -26.12 12.20
C ASN A 91 3.91 -25.87 11.09
N LYS A 92 3.23 -24.71 11.09
CA LYS A 92 2.24 -24.40 10.05
C LYS A 92 2.95 -24.04 8.74
N PRO A 93 2.43 -24.47 7.57
CA PRO A 93 2.92 -24.00 6.28
C PRO A 93 2.90 -22.47 6.20
N ALA A 94 4.05 -21.88 5.90
CA ALA A 94 4.24 -20.44 5.71
C ALA A 94 4.31 -20.08 4.23
N LEU A 95 5.07 -20.86 3.45
CA LEU A 95 5.23 -20.68 2.01
C LEU A 95 5.06 -22.01 1.30
N ILE A 96 4.35 -21.99 0.17
CA ILE A 96 4.20 -23.14 -0.73
C ILE A 96 4.67 -22.66 -2.09
N TYR A 97 5.64 -23.37 -2.67
CA TYR A 97 6.13 -23.08 -4.00
C TYR A 97 5.41 -23.97 -5.01
N ASP A 98 4.46 -23.38 -5.74
CA ASP A 98 3.59 -24.11 -6.66
C ASP A 98 4.37 -24.89 -7.74
N ALA A 99 5.46 -24.30 -8.26
CA ALA A 99 6.25 -24.90 -9.33
C ALA A 99 6.93 -26.23 -8.95
N THR A 100 7.26 -26.43 -7.67
CA THR A 100 7.91 -27.67 -7.18
C THR A 100 7.06 -28.45 -6.19
N GLY A 101 5.96 -27.86 -5.69
CA GLY A 101 5.18 -28.37 -4.56
C GLY A 101 5.88 -28.23 -3.20
N GLU A 102 7.07 -27.63 -3.14
CA GLU A 102 7.84 -27.49 -1.91
C GLU A 102 7.10 -26.62 -0.90
N THR A 103 7.08 -27.03 0.37
CA THR A 103 6.41 -26.29 1.44
C THR A 103 7.39 -25.99 2.56
N TRP A 104 7.48 -24.72 2.96
CA TRP A 104 8.26 -24.28 4.12
C TRP A 104 7.34 -23.94 5.27
N THR A 105 7.67 -24.44 6.45
CA THR A 105 7.03 -24.05 7.70
C THR A 105 7.52 -22.67 8.17
N PHE A 106 6.81 -22.06 9.12
CA PHE A 106 7.25 -20.82 9.74
C PHE A 106 8.64 -20.94 10.37
N THR A 107 8.94 -22.06 11.04
CA THR A 107 10.27 -22.31 11.62
C THR A 107 11.36 -22.38 10.56
N GLN A 108 11.12 -23.08 9.44
CA GLN A 108 12.11 -23.18 8.36
C GLN A 108 12.40 -21.82 7.72
N LEU A 109 11.35 -21.03 7.48
CA LEU A 109 11.48 -19.67 6.98
C LEU A 109 12.21 -18.75 7.97
N ASP A 110 11.98 -18.92 9.28
CA ASP A 110 12.69 -18.15 10.30
C ASP A 110 14.19 -18.46 10.34
N LEU A 111 14.56 -19.75 10.27
CA LEU A 111 15.95 -20.18 10.22
C LEU A 111 16.67 -19.63 8.99
N LEU A 112 16.06 -19.73 7.81
CA LEU A 112 16.64 -19.19 6.57
C LEU A 112 16.77 -17.67 6.62
N SER A 113 15.74 -16.96 7.09
CA SER A 113 15.82 -15.50 7.22
C SER A 113 16.84 -15.06 8.29
N ASN A 114 17.07 -15.84 9.35
CA ASN A 114 18.17 -15.59 10.30
C ASN A 114 19.54 -15.80 9.65
N ALA A 115 19.69 -16.81 8.80
CA ALA A 115 20.93 -17.02 8.05
C ALA A 115 21.20 -15.87 7.06
N VAL A 116 20.17 -15.38 6.36
CA VAL A 116 20.26 -14.20 5.51
C VAL A 116 20.66 -12.96 6.33
N ALA A 117 20.04 -12.74 7.49
CA ALA A 117 20.38 -11.62 8.37
C ALA A 117 21.87 -11.65 8.75
N GLN A 118 22.39 -12.81 9.15
CA GLN A 118 23.80 -12.97 9.47
C GLN A 118 24.71 -12.71 8.26
N TRP A 119 24.31 -13.19 7.08
CA TRP A 119 25.04 -12.92 5.84
C TRP A 119 25.05 -11.42 5.49
N ALA A 120 23.92 -10.73 5.63
CA ALA A 120 23.80 -9.29 5.38
C ALA A 120 24.71 -8.48 6.32
N LEU A 121 24.78 -8.85 7.61
CA LEU A 121 25.73 -8.24 8.56
C LEU A 121 27.18 -8.49 8.14
N ALA A 122 27.50 -9.68 7.64
CA ALA A 122 28.84 -10.01 7.16
C ALA A 122 29.23 -9.22 5.90
N GLN A 123 28.27 -8.75 5.10
CA GLN A 123 28.51 -7.82 3.98
C GLN A 123 28.77 -6.37 4.44
N GLY A 124 28.62 -6.09 5.74
CA GLY A 124 28.78 -4.74 6.30
C GLY A 124 27.62 -3.79 5.99
N TRP A 125 26.43 -4.35 5.68
CA TRP A 125 25.21 -3.56 5.53
C TRP A 125 24.65 -3.15 6.89
N ALA A 126 24.11 -1.95 6.93
CA ALA A 126 23.63 -1.29 8.14
C ALA A 126 22.14 -0.90 8.00
N PRO A 127 21.45 -0.65 9.12
CA PRO A 127 20.08 -0.14 9.08
C PRO A 127 19.96 1.12 8.21
N GLY A 128 18.97 1.14 7.31
CA GLY A 128 18.74 2.22 6.34
C GLY A 128 19.46 2.05 5.01
N ASP A 129 20.38 1.08 4.88
CA ASP A 129 20.88 0.70 3.56
C ASP A 129 19.77 0.08 2.71
N VAL A 130 19.84 0.29 1.40
CA VAL A 130 18.95 -0.36 0.43
C VAL A 130 19.71 -1.44 -0.33
N VAL A 131 19.11 -2.61 -0.49
CA VAL A 131 19.66 -3.72 -1.28
C VAL A 131 18.64 -4.12 -2.33
N ALA A 132 19.03 -4.11 -3.60
CA ALA A 132 18.15 -4.54 -4.67
C ALA A 132 18.10 -6.07 -4.74
N LEU A 133 16.89 -6.63 -4.76
CA LEU A 133 16.66 -8.04 -5.04
C LEU A 133 16.15 -8.17 -6.48
N PHE A 134 16.96 -8.77 -7.34
CA PHE A 134 16.67 -8.95 -8.76
C PHE A 134 16.72 -10.44 -9.12
N MET A 135 15.61 -11.14 -8.89
CA MET A 135 15.50 -12.58 -9.04
C MET A 135 14.06 -12.99 -9.32
N GLU A 136 13.86 -14.21 -9.80
CA GLU A 136 12.53 -14.78 -9.97
C GLU A 136 11.75 -14.87 -8.65
N SER A 137 10.41 -14.85 -8.75
CA SER A 137 9.52 -15.02 -7.61
C SER A 137 9.55 -16.46 -7.08
N ARG A 138 10.38 -16.70 -6.07
CA ARG A 138 10.53 -17.99 -5.37
C ARG A 138 10.56 -17.80 -3.84
N PRO A 139 10.32 -18.83 -3.02
CA PRO A 139 10.30 -18.70 -1.55
C PRO A 139 11.55 -18.04 -0.96
N LEU A 140 12.71 -18.27 -1.57
CA LEU A 140 13.97 -17.66 -1.17
C LEU A 140 13.93 -16.11 -1.20
N GLN A 141 13.19 -15.50 -2.13
CA GLN A 141 13.04 -14.03 -2.17
C GLN A 141 12.35 -13.49 -0.90
N VAL A 142 11.37 -14.24 -0.36
CA VAL A 142 10.70 -13.89 0.90
C VAL A 142 11.66 -14.05 2.08
N ALA A 143 12.47 -15.12 2.10
CA ALA A 143 13.50 -15.31 3.12
C ALA A 143 14.57 -14.20 3.08
N LEU A 144 14.97 -13.78 1.87
CA LEU A 144 15.89 -12.66 1.65
C LEU A 144 15.32 -11.36 2.21
N TRP A 145 14.08 -11.03 1.83
CA TRP A 145 13.40 -9.82 2.31
C TRP A 145 13.25 -9.81 3.84
N LEU A 146 12.80 -10.92 4.44
CA LEU A 146 12.67 -11.02 5.90
C LEU A 146 14.02 -10.92 6.61
N GLY A 147 15.07 -11.53 6.07
CA GLY A 147 16.41 -11.48 6.64
C GLY A 147 17.03 -10.08 6.59
N LEU A 148 16.87 -9.36 5.47
CA LEU A 148 17.28 -7.96 5.36
C LEU A 148 16.49 -7.07 6.33
N ALA A 149 15.17 -7.26 6.41
CA ALA A 149 14.32 -6.51 7.33
C ALA A 149 14.71 -6.74 8.81
N LYS A 150 15.17 -7.94 9.19
CA LYS A 150 15.65 -8.26 10.54
C LYS A 150 16.85 -7.41 10.96
N VAL A 151 17.68 -6.99 10.01
CA VAL A 151 18.88 -6.15 10.26
C VAL A 151 18.66 -4.68 9.90
N GLY A 152 17.42 -4.30 9.60
CA GLY A 152 17.05 -2.92 9.25
C GLY A 152 17.45 -2.49 7.84
N VAL A 153 17.83 -3.43 6.97
CA VAL A 153 18.15 -3.17 5.57
C VAL A 153 16.87 -3.21 4.75
N GLU A 154 16.67 -2.21 3.89
CA GLU A 154 15.52 -2.11 3.00
C GLU A 154 15.76 -2.94 1.73
N ALA A 155 14.83 -3.82 1.39
CA ALA A 155 14.93 -4.58 0.15
C ALA A 155 14.14 -3.87 -0.97
N ALA A 156 14.83 -3.47 -2.03
CA ALA A 156 14.20 -2.99 -3.26
C ALA A 156 13.89 -4.20 -4.15
N LEU A 157 12.62 -4.63 -4.18
CA LEU A 157 12.18 -5.75 -5.02
C LEU A 157 12.06 -5.29 -6.48
N ILE A 158 13.05 -5.62 -7.30
CA ILE A 158 13.08 -5.25 -8.71
C ILE A 158 12.45 -6.36 -9.54
N ASN A 159 11.49 -6.00 -10.39
CA ASN A 159 10.82 -6.94 -11.27
C ASN A 159 11.83 -7.55 -12.27
N PHE A 160 12.02 -8.87 -12.17
CA PHE A 160 12.95 -9.64 -13.00
C PHE A 160 12.58 -9.69 -14.49
N ASN A 161 11.38 -9.28 -14.88
CA ASN A 161 10.97 -9.17 -16.27
C ASN A 161 11.47 -7.88 -16.96
N LEU A 162 11.97 -6.90 -16.20
CA LEU A 162 12.48 -5.65 -16.75
C LEU A 162 13.79 -5.88 -17.49
N GLN A 163 13.97 -5.17 -18.60
CA GLN A 163 15.16 -5.26 -19.44
C GLN A 163 15.67 -3.86 -19.81
N ARG A 164 16.97 -3.77 -20.11
CA ARG A 164 17.63 -2.59 -20.68
C ARG A 164 17.33 -1.32 -19.86
N ASP A 165 16.87 -0.26 -20.51
CA ASP A 165 16.71 1.08 -19.94
C ASP A 165 15.75 1.10 -18.74
N ALA A 166 14.67 0.31 -18.77
CA ALA A 166 13.73 0.23 -17.66
C ALA A 166 14.36 -0.40 -16.42
N LEU A 167 15.19 -1.44 -16.61
CA LEU A 167 15.93 -2.07 -15.51
C LEU A 167 16.98 -1.11 -14.95
N LEU A 168 17.77 -0.47 -15.82
CA LEU A 168 18.77 0.52 -15.42
C LEU A 168 18.13 1.68 -14.66
N HIS A 169 16.96 2.15 -15.10
CA HIS A 169 16.22 3.18 -14.39
C HIS A 169 15.78 2.72 -13.00
N CYS A 170 15.18 1.55 -12.87
CA CYS A 170 14.75 1.02 -11.57
C CYS A 170 15.91 0.78 -10.59
N VAL A 171 17.03 0.25 -11.08
CA VAL A 171 18.26 0.08 -10.29
C VAL A 171 18.85 1.43 -9.90
N GLY A 172 18.83 2.42 -10.80
CA GLY A 172 19.31 3.76 -10.51
C GLY A 172 18.47 4.49 -9.45
N VAL A 173 17.14 4.34 -9.51
CA VAL A 173 16.19 4.97 -8.57
C VAL A 173 16.21 4.29 -7.19
N SER A 174 16.54 3.00 -7.10
CA SER A 174 16.57 2.29 -5.82
C SER A 174 17.66 2.78 -4.87
N ALA A 175 18.67 3.50 -5.37
CA ALA A 175 19.85 3.93 -4.61
C ALA A 175 20.49 2.77 -3.81
N SER A 176 20.41 1.54 -4.35
CA SER A 176 20.85 0.35 -3.62
C SER A 176 22.37 0.30 -3.46
N ARG A 177 22.82 0.01 -2.24
CA ARG A 177 24.23 -0.23 -1.88
C ARG A 177 24.77 -1.54 -2.47
N GLY A 178 23.88 -2.50 -2.75
CA GLY A 178 24.23 -3.77 -3.37
C GLY A 178 23.05 -4.41 -4.09
N ILE A 179 23.34 -5.38 -4.96
CA ILE A 179 22.35 -6.15 -5.70
C ILE A 179 22.53 -7.63 -5.41
N VAL A 180 21.46 -8.29 -5.01
CA VAL A 180 21.35 -9.75 -4.96
C VAL A 180 20.57 -10.18 -6.18
N PHE A 181 21.18 -10.99 -7.03
CA PHE A 181 20.53 -11.50 -8.22
C PHE A 181 20.47 -13.01 -8.22
N GLY A 182 19.43 -13.55 -8.85
CA GLY A 182 19.28 -14.99 -8.99
C GLY A 182 20.29 -15.55 -9.99
N ALA A 183 20.81 -16.75 -9.72
CA ALA A 183 21.79 -17.42 -10.59
C ALA A 183 21.23 -17.63 -12.02
N GLU A 184 19.91 -17.73 -12.16
CA GLU A 184 19.23 -17.80 -13.45
C GLU A 184 19.45 -16.57 -14.36
N LEU A 185 19.88 -15.45 -13.79
CA LEU A 185 20.16 -14.20 -14.50
C LEU A 185 21.66 -13.96 -14.73
N ALA A 186 22.53 -14.83 -14.20
CA ALA A 186 23.98 -14.69 -14.29
C ALA A 186 24.52 -15.04 -15.70
N GLY A 187 23.84 -15.93 -16.42
CA GLY A 187 24.10 -16.20 -17.83
C GLY A 187 23.36 -15.17 -18.66
N GLY A 188 24.07 -14.22 -19.27
CA GLY A 188 23.49 -13.13 -20.02
C GLY A 188 22.40 -13.60 -21.01
N ARG A 189 21.27 -12.87 -21.01
CA ARG A 189 20.36 -12.82 -22.16
C ARG A 189 20.78 -11.72 -23.11
#